data_AF-A0A2N2HN64-F1
#
_entry.id   AF-A0A2N2HN64-F1
#
_cell.length_a   1.000
_cell.length_b   1.000
_cell.length_c   1.000
_cell.angle_alpha   90.00
_cell.angle_beta   90.00
_cell.angle_gamma   90.00
#
_symmetry.space_group_name_H-M   'P 1'
#
loop_
_entity.id
_entity.type
_entity.pdbx_description
1 polymer ?
#
loop_
_entity_poly.entity_id
_entity_poly.type
_entity_poly.pdbx_seq_one_letter_code
_entity_poly.pdbx_strand_id
1 'polypeptide(L)'
;MEQLLRLKTFPVAFKLLENRADLSAIPYMRRVGHKSTLCQLINLVRSFDWTVGADDTDMVAPMCTSIIGLTGMPEFLRDGTFRSIIWTKTRRDGEKYENAIPRIPPGKYQAVAMAPLAYNPFDPDMVLIYANPAQMILLINALQMVDYEVMQFFCVGESSCSDAIARCHLTGRPSLTIPCFGERRYGHTQDDELVMALPPAMLDKAVNGLETLYKRGIRYPISMAGAELDLGRALPGAYATGPAMIEGIRNNTALMLGVTGSIATGKSTVSRMLEELGSPLIDFDVLSRIVVEPGQPALKDIAAYFGSQVLQEDGALDRKKLSEIIFTDMEKRKKLESFVHPRIGEAFLKQVQEHTQRNPDAIIQVSVPLLIETNMNFMFDKLLLVYTPPEEQARRLMERDGVNQEMAAAMVGSQMSVEEKKSYVDFVIDNSGTPEESRRQVEALWTTLQGLQRDKAERIKGRKEPS
;
A
#
# COMPACT_ATOMS: atom_id res chain seq x y z
N MET A 1 -2.61 0.16 11.60
CA MET A 1 -3.49 -0.94 11.11
C MET A 1 -4.90 -0.88 11.72
N GLU A 2 -5.03 -0.87 13.05
CA GLU A 2 -6.35 -0.86 13.75
C GLU A 2 -7.28 0.26 13.27
N GLN A 3 -6.76 1.48 13.08
CA GLN A 3 -7.55 2.61 12.58
C GLN A 3 -8.01 2.44 11.11
N LEU A 4 -7.14 1.90 10.26
CA LEU A 4 -7.39 1.74 8.82
C LEU A 4 -8.39 0.62 8.53
N LEU A 5 -8.31 -0.47 9.29
CA LEU A 5 -9.21 -1.62 9.15
C LEU A 5 -10.39 -1.60 10.12
N ARG A 6 -10.36 -0.77 11.17
CA ARG A 6 -11.35 -0.77 12.27
C ARG A 6 -11.57 -2.16 12.86
N LEU A 7 -10.47 -2.79 13.28
CA LEU A 7 -10.50 -4.15 13.84
C LEU A 7 -11.35 -4.18 15.13
N LYS A 8 -12.11 -5.26 15.33
CA LYS A 8 -12.95 -5.46 16.53
C LYS A 8 -12.12 -5.78 17.78
N THR A 9 -10.94 -6.37 17.58
CA THR A 9 -10.06 -6.88 18.64
C THR A 9 -8.60 -6.55 18.33
N PHE A 10 -7.74 -6.56 19.35
CA PHE A 10 -6.32 -6.25 19.18
C PHE A 10 -5.59 -7.29 18.31
N PRO A 11 -4.67 -6.88 17.42
CA PRO A 11 -3.67 -7.77 16.85
C PRO A 11 -2.85 -8.42 17.98
N VAL A 12 -2.61 -9.73 17.88
CA VAL A 12 -1.92 -10.51 18.91
C VAL A 12 -0.47 -10.70 18.50
N ALA A 13 0.46 -10.10 19.25
CA ALA A 13 1.86 -10.47 19.20
C ALA A 13 2.02 -11.89 19.77
N PHE A 14 2.64 -12.80 19.02
CA PHE A 14 2.81 -14.21 19.40
C PHE A 14 4.29 -14.57 19.37
N LYS A 15 4.80 -15.17 20.45
CA LYS A 15 6.19 -15.57 20.60
C LYS A 15 6.31 -17.02 21.10
N LEU A 16 7.17 -17.80 20.46
CA LEU A 16 7.61 -19.10 20.90
C LEU A 16 8.89 -18.93 21.74
N LEU A 17 8.91 -19.50 22.94
CA LEU A 17 10.01 -19.37 23.89
C LEU A 17 10.78 -20.69 24.00
N GLU A 18 12.11 -20.61 23.91
CA GLU A 18 12.97 -21.77 24.09
C GLU A 18 12.97 -22.28 25.53
N ASN A 19 12.91 -21.37 26.51
CA ASN A 19 12.86 -21.72 27.93
C ASN A 19 11.57 -21.22 28.58
N ARG A 20 10.86 -22.10 29.31
CA ARG A 20 9.64 -21.70 30.02
C ARG A 20 9.87 -20.68 31.14
N ALA A 21 11.11 -20.61 31.67
CA ALA A 21 11.49 -19.64 32.70
C ALA A 21 11.39 -18.19 32.22
N ASP A 22 11.58 -17.96 30.92
CA ASP A 22 11.59 -16.63 30.30
C ASP A 22 10.21 -15.95 30.36
N LEU A 23 9.14 -16.72 30.56
CA LEU A 23 7.80 -16.17 30.81
C LEU A 23 7.80 -15.17 31.97
N SER A 24 8.55 -15.45 33.03
CA SER A 24 8.60 -14.60 34.23
C SER A 24 9.27 -13.24 34.00
N ALA A 25 10.07 -13.11 32.94
CA ALA A 25 10.76 -11.87 32.58
C ALA A 25 9.89 -10.94 31.71
N ILE A 26 8.79 -11.45 31.14
CA ILE A 26 7.92 -10.66 30.26
C ILE A 26 7.04 -9.72 31.10
N PRO A 27 7.00 -8.40 30.81
CA PRO A 27 6.17 -7.45 31.52
C PRO A 27 4.69 -7.83 31.52
N TYR A 28 4.01 -7.64 32.66
CA TYR A 28 2.57 -7.88 32.83
C TYR A 28 2.10 -9.31 32.53
N MET A 29 3.02 -10.29 32.56
CA MET A 29 2.74 -11.69 32.29
C MET A 29 1.69 -12.27 33.22
N ARG A 30 0.65 -12.89 32.65
CA ARG A 30 -0.38 -13.65 33.36
C ARG A 30 -0.35 -15.12 32.95
N ARG A 31 -0.40 -16.02 33.93
CA ARG A 31 -0.63 -17.46 33.74
C ARG A 31 -2.07 -17.76 34.14
N VAL A 32 -2.80 -18.48 33.30
CA VAL A 32 -4.18 -18.87 33.61
C VAL A 32 -4.13 -20.03 34.62
N GLY A 33 -4.65 -19.83 35.83
CA GLY A 33 -4.57 -20.80 36.94
C GLY A 33 -5.37 -22.11 36.75
N HIS A 34 -5.75 -22.44 35.52
CA HIS A 34 -6.41 -23.68 35.12
C HIS A 34 -6.04 -24.02 33.67
N LYS A 35 -6.23 -25.29 33.29
CA LYS A 35 -5.93 -25.71 31.92
C LYS A 35 -6.79 -24.98 30.90
N SER A 36 -6.15 -24.41 29.89
CA SER A 36 -6.79 -23.60 28.84
C SER A 36 -6.50 -24.15 27.45
N THR A 37 -7.37 -23.85 26.49
CA THR A 37 -7.08 -24.07 25.06
C THR A 37 -6.26 -22.92 24.50
N LEU A 38 -5.52 -23.15 23.42
CA LEU A 38 -4.79 -22.07 22.73
C LEU A 38 -5.73 -20.92 22.33
N CYS A 39 -6.93 -21.25 21.83
CA CYS A 39 -7.94 -20.26 21.44
C CYS A 39 -8.39 -19.38 22.61
N GLN A 40 -8.53 -19.94 23.82
CA GLN A 40 -8.86 -19.14 25.02
C GLN A 40 -7.75 -18.16 25.37
N LEU A 41 -6.49 -18.59 25.30
CA LEU A 41 -5.35 -17.72 25.56
C LEU A 41 -5.30 -16.57 24.56
N ILE A 42 -5.49 -16.86 23.27
CA ILE A 42 -5.59 -15.84 22.21
C ILE A 42 -6.74 -14.87 22.51
N ASN A 43 -7.91 -15.35 22.97
CA ASN A 43 -9.05 -14.52 23.33
C ASN A 43 -8.75 -13.55 24.49
N LEU A 44 -8.08 -14.04 25.55
CA LEU A 44 -7.64 -13.20 26.67
C LEU A 44 -6.77 -12.04 26.19
N VAL A 45 -5.96 -12.26 25.16
CA VAL A 45 -5.16 -11.20 24.57
C VAL A 45 -6.01 -10.24 23.75
N ARG A 46 -6.68 -10.75 22.71
CA ARG A 46 -7.34 -9.91 21.70
C ARG A 46 -8.56 -9.15 22.22
N SER A 47 -9.25 -9.69 23.23
CA SER A 47 -10.52 -9.15 23.74
C SER A 47 -10.42 -8.55 25.14
N PHE A 48 -9.48 -9.04 25.96
CA PHE A 48 -9.32 -8.61 27.36
C PHE A 48 -8.01 -7.88 27.63
N ASP A 49 -7.17 -7.71 26.60
CA ASP A 49 -5.95 -6.90 26.70
C ASP A 49 -4.91 -7.48 27.68
N TRP A 50 -4.83 -8.81 27.75
CA TRP A 50 -3.89 -9.51 28.64
C TRP A 50 -2.60 -9.88 27.92
N THR A 51 -1.48 -9.70 28.61
CA THR A 51 -0.26 -10.44 28.29
C THR A 51 -0.34 -11.79 28.98
N VAL A 52 -0.38 -12.87 28.21
CA VAL A 52 -0.56 -14.24 28.73
C VAL A 52 0.55 -15.16 28.26
N GLY A 53 0.89 -16.13 29.10
CA GLY A 53 1.88 -17.14 28.82
C GLY A 53 1.35 -18.52 29.12
N ALA A 54 1.83 -19.52 28.39
CA ALA A 54 1.51 -20.92 28.66
C ALA A 54 2.64 -21.84 28.21
N ASP A 55 2.82 -22.94 28.94
CA ASP A 55 3.62 -24.10 28.53
C ASP A 55 2.70 -25.32 28.28
N ASP A 56 3.30 -26.47 28.00
CA ASP A 56 2.59 -27.71 27.71
C ASP A 56 1.69 -28.18 28.87
N THR A 57 2.01 -27.82 30.11
CA THR A 57 1.25 -28.23 31.30
C THR A 57 -0.02 -27.41 31.52
N ASP A 58 -0.06 -26.17 30.99
CA ASP A 58 -1.23 -25.30 31.05
C ASP A 58 -2.27 -25.62 29.97
N MET A 59 -1.94 -26.42 28.95
CA MET A 59 -2.86 -26.67 27.83
C MET A 59 -3.74 -27.92 28.04
N VAL A 60 -5.02 -27.81 27.64
CA VAL A 60 -6.03 -28.88 27.85
C VAL A 60 -5.69 -30.17 27.10
N ALA A 61 -5.29 -30.06 25.84
CA ALA A 61 -5.09 -31.21 24.95
C ALA A 61 -3.85 -31.03 24.08
N PRO A 62 -3.15 -32.13 23.74
CA PRO A 62 -1.86 -32.07 23.04
C PRO A 62 -1.99 -31.73 21.54
N MET A 63 -3.20 -31.44 21.04
CA MET A 63 -3.43 -31.11 19.64
C MET A 63 -2.68 -29.83 19.24
N CYS A 64 -3.02 -28.70 19.85
CA CYS A 64 -2.42 -27.41 19.52
C CYS A 64 -0.94 -27.37 19.91
N THR A 65 -0.56 -27.93 21.08
CA THR A 65 0.83 -27.98 21.54
C THR A 65 1.73 -28.77 20.59
N SER A 66 1.22 -29.86 19.99
CA SER A 66 1.99 -30.63 19.01
C SER A 66 2.14 -29.94 17.66
N ILE A 67 1.19 -29.07 17.28
CA ILE A 67 1.25 -28.31 16.03
C ILE A 67 2.24 -27.14 16.15
N ILE A 68 2.23 -26.42 17.27
CA ILE A 68 3.11 -25.28 17.52
C ILE A 68 4.48 -25.67 18.11
N GLY A 69 4.77 -26.98 18.21
CA GLY A 69 6.11 -27.49 18.55
C GLY A 69 6.48 -27.52 20.04
N LEU A 70 5.51 -27.33 20.96
CA LEU A 70 5.77 -27.47 22.40
C LEU A 70 5.93 -28.93 22.84
N THR A 71 5.24 -29.84 22.16
CA THR A 71 5.26 -31.28 22.47
C THR A 71 5.38 -32.13 21.22
N GLY A 72 5.87 -33.36 21.35
CA GLY A 72 5.71 -34.36 20.29
C GLY A 72 4.24 -34.70 20.04
N MET A 73 3.94 -35.19 18.84
CA MET A 73 2.60 -35.67 18.49
C MET A 73 2.34 -37.06 19.11
N PRO A 74 1.35 -37.21 20.00
CA PRO A 74 0.99 -38.49 20.61
C PRO A 74 0.51 -39.53 19.58
N GLU A 75 0.68 -40.81 19.90
CA GLU A 75 0.36 -41.91 18.98
C GLU A 75 -1.12 -42.00 18.61
N PHE A 76 -2.02 -41.74 19.57
CA PHE A 76 -3.47 -41.75 19.32
C PHE A 76 -3.96 -40.58 18.44
N LEU A 77 -3.15 -39.52 18.29
CA LEU A 77 -3.36 -38.52 17.23
C LEU A 77 -2.78 -39.07 15.92
N ARG A 78 -1.54 -39.57 15.96
CA ARG A 78 -0.77 -40.01 14.77
C ARG A 78 -1.49 -41.08 13.97
N ASP A 79 -2.05 -42.07 14.65
CA ASP A 79 -2.77 -43.20 14.04
C ASP A 79 -4.22 -42.84 13.64
N GLY A 80 -4.60 -41.56 13.77
CA GLY A 80 -5.92 -41.04 13.42
C GLY A 80 -7.05 -41.40 14.38
N THR A 81 -6.77 -42.07 15.50
CA THR A 81 -7.80 -42.50 16.47
C THR A 81 -8.62 -41.32 16.97
N PHE A 82 -7.98 -40.25 17.42
CA PHE A 82 -8.68 -39.07 17.92
C PHE A 82 -9.59 -38.42 16.88
N ARG A 83 -9.07 -38.20 15.67
CA ARG A 83 -9.86 -37.58 14.59
C ARG A 83 -11.05 -38.45 14.19
N SER A 84 -10.92 -39.76 14.25
CA SER A 84 -12.03 -40.67 13.95
C SER A 84 -13.17 -40.68 14.97
N ILE A 85 -12.93 -40.17 16.19
CA ILE A 85 -13.98 -40.05 17.20
C ILE A 85 -14.97 -38.92 16.83
N ILE A 86 -14.48 -37.84 16.21
CA ILE A 86 -15.24 -36.59 16.08
C ILE A 86 -15.35 -36.09 14.64
N TRP A 87 -14.27 -36.17 13.87
CA TRP A 87 -14.08 -35.39 12.63
C TRP A 87 -14.02 -36.22 11.36
N THR A 88 -13.64 -37.50 11.45
CA THR A 88 -13.47 -38.37 10.28
C THR A 88 -14.23 -39.68 10.45
N LYS A 89 -14.70 -40.26 9.34
CA LYS A 89 -15.44 -41.54 9.36
C LYS A 89 -14.55 -42.72 9.80
N THR A 90 -13.26 -42.67 9.47
CA THR A 90 -12.32 -43.77 9.71
C THR A 90 -11.03 -43.28 10.34
N ARG A 91 -10.32 -44.17 11.06
CA ARG A 91 -8.96 -43.92 11.56
C ARG A 91 -8.00 -43.59 10.43
N ARG A 92 -8.11 -44.26 9.29
CA ARG A 92 -7.31 -43.97 8.09
C ARG A 92 -7.50 -42.53 7.59
N ASP A 93 -8.73 -42.03 7.57
CA ASP A 93 -8.96 -40.63 7.21
C ASP A 93 -8.51 -39.67 8.31
N GLY A 94 -8.54 -40.10 9.57
CA GLY A 94 -7.95 -39.36 10.69
C GLY A 94 -6.43 -39.25 10.62
N GLU A 95 -5.75 -40.29 10.15
CA GLU A 95 -4.31 -40.29 9.91
C GLU A 95 -3.96 -39.34 8.76
N LYS A 96 -4.70 -39.40 7.64
CA LYS A 96 -4.55 -38.43 6.53
C LYS A 96 -4.75 -36.99 7.02
N TYR A 97 -5.78 -36.78 7.84
CA TYR A 97 -6.10 -35.49 8.42
C TYR A 97 -4.90 -34.94 9.19
N GLU A 98 -4.35 -35.73 10.11
CA GLU A 98 -3.24 -35.27 10.95
C GLU A 98 -1.95 -35.10 10.13
N ASN A 99 -1.68 -35.96 9.16
CA ASN A 99 -0.51 -35.84 8.28
C ASN A 99 -0.56 -34.60 7.37
N ALA A 100 -1.74 -34.04 7.10
CA ALA A 100 -1.90 -32.82 6.30
C ALA A 100 -1.62 -31.52 7.08
N ILE A 101 -1.58 -31.58 8.42
CA ILE A 101 -1.29 -30.42 9.26
C ILE A 101 0.24 -30.26 9.40
N PRO A 102 0.84 -29.13 8.96
CA PRO A 102 2.24 -28.83 9.20
C PRO A 102 2.47 -28.60 10.69
N ARG A 103 3.61 -29.07 11.20
CA ARG A 103 3.97 -28.94 12.62
C ARG A 103 5.36 -28.37 12.76
N ILE A 104 5.50 -27.45 13.70
CA ILE A 104 6.82 -26.98 14.13
C ILE A 104 7.53 -28.15 14.81
N PRO A 105 8.80 -28.46 14.46
CA PRO A 105 9.53 -29.56 15.08
C PRO A 105 9.61 -29.39 16.60
N PRO A 106 9.34 -30.45 17.39
CA PRO A 106 9.42 -30.38 18.84
C PRO A 106 10.87 -30.30 19.32
N GLY A 107 11.05 -29.91 20.58
CA GLY A 107 12.34 -29.94 21.28
C GLY A 107 13.08 -28.60 21.34
N LYS A 108 12.68 -27.62 20.53
CA LYS A 108 13.22 -26.26 20.59
C LYS A 108 12.46 -25.36 21.57
N TYR A 109 11.13 -25.38 21.50
CA TYR A 109 10.27 -24.45 22.23
C TYR A 109 9.58 -25.14 23.42
N GLN A 110 9.55 -24.47 24.57
CA GLN A 110 8.96 -24.97 25.81
C GLN A 110 7.74 -24.19 26.26
N ALA A 111 7.54 -22.97 25.77
CA ALA A 111 6.42 -22.12 26.13
C ALA A 111 6.02 -21.17 24.99
N VAL A 112 4.86 -20.54 25.15
CA VAL A 112 4.37 -19.45 24.30
C VAL A 112 4.02 -18.23 25.14
N ALA A 113 4.27 -17.05 24.59
CA ALA A 113 3.82 -15.77 25.13
C ALA A 113 2.99 -15.03 24.09
N MET A 114 1.92 -14.39 24.54
CA MET A 114 1.01 -13.63 23.70
C MET A 114 0.67 -12.30 24.37
N ALA A 115 0.61 -11.23 23.59
CA ALA A 115 0.26 -9.90 24.10
C ALA A 115 -0.43 -9.05 23.02
N PRO A 116 -1.19 -8.01 23.42
CA PRO A 116 -1.67 -7.01 22.48
C PRO A 116 -0.46 -6.36 21.81
N LEU A 117 -0.42 -6.35 20.48
CA LEU A 117 0.74 -5.86 19.73
C LEU A 117 1.11 -4.41 20.11
N ALA A 118 0.11 -3.58 20.41
CA ALA A 118 0.29 -2.19 20.81
C ALA A 118 1.13 -2.00 22.09
N TYR A 119 1.21 -3.02 22.96
CA TYR A 119 1.95 -2.94 24.23
C TYR A 119 3.42 -3.32 24.08
N ASN A 120 3.79 -3.96 22.97
CA ASN A 120 5.16 -4.36 22.64
C ASN A 120 5.98 -4.92 23.81
N PRO A 121 5.49 -5.92 24.58
CA PRO A 121 6.24 -6.45 25.73
C PRO A 121 7.40 -7.36 25.33
N PHE A 122 7.48 -7.76 24.05
CA PHE A 122 8.54 -8.57 23.46
C PHE A 122 8.51 -8.45 21.93
N ASP A 123 9.62 -8.77 21.28
CA ASP A 123 9.65 -8.96 19.81
C ASP A 123 8.89 -10.24 19.42
N PRO A 124 7.79 -10.16 18.66
CA PRO A 124 7.01 -11.32 18.28
C PRO A 124 7.69 -12.15 17.18
N ASP A 125 7.41 -13.45 17.13
CA ASP A 125 7.76 -14.30 15.96
C ASP A 125 6.72 -14.16 14.85
N MET A 126 5.49 -13.77 15.20
CA MET A 126 4.39 -13.51 14.28
C MET A 126 3.30 -12.66 14.95
N VAL A 127 2.44 -12.07 14.13
CA VAL A 127 1.26 -11.34 14.58
C VAL A 127 0.01 -12.04 14.06
N LEU A 128 -0.94 -12.33 14.95
CA LEU A 128 -2.25 -12.86 14.58
C LEU A 128 -3.24 -11.71 14.46
N ILE A 129 -3.87 -11.61 13.29
CA ILE A 129 -4.87 -10.59 12.98
C ILE A 129 -6.20 -11.30 12.76
N TYR A 130 -7.20 -10.96 13.58
CA TYR A 130 -8.57 -11.39 13.39
C TYR A 130 -9.39 -10.27 12.76
N ALA A 131 -10.04 -10.56 11.65
CA ALA A 131 -10.76 -9.58 10.85
C ALA A 131 -11.80 -10.25 9.95
N ASN A 132 -12.83 -9.51 9.51
CA ASN A 132 -13.82 -10.05 8.58
C ASN A 132 -13.29 -10.12 7.13
N PRO A 133 -13.98 -10.84 6.21
CA PRO A 133 -13.55 -10.95 4.82
C PRO A 133 -13.26 -9.61 4.12
N ALA A 134 -14.04 -8.57 4.40
CA ALA A 134 -13.85 -7.24 3.82
C ALA A 134 -12.55 -6.57 4.32
N GLN A 135 -12.20 -6.77 5.59
CA GLN A 135 -10.93 -6.30 6.16
C GLN A 135 -9.75 -7.15 5.65
N MET A 136 -9.92 -8.47 5.54
CA MET A 136 -8.87 -9.37 5.06
C MET A 136 -8.49 -9.14 3.61
N ILE A 137 -9.45 -8.89 2.72
CA ILE A 137 -9.12 -8.60 1.31
C ILE A 137 -8.32 -7.29 1.18
N LEU A 138 -8.60 -6.29 2.02
CA LEU A 138 -7.82 -5.06 2.04
C LEU A 138 -6.40 -5.30 2.57
N LEU A 139 -6.24 -6.14 3.59
CA LEU A 139 -4.93 -6.54 4.11
C LEU A 139 -4.13 -7.33 3.06
N ILE A 140 -4.76 -8.26 2.35
CA ILE A 140 -4.13 -9.01 1.25
C ILE A 140 -3.67 -8.06 0.15
N ASN A 141 -4.55 -7.17 -0.32
CA ASN A 141 -4.21 -6.19 -1.35
C ASN A 141 -3.07 -5.26 -0.91
N ALA A 142 -3.04 -4.89 0.38
CA ALA A 142 -1.96 -4.09 0.94
C ALA A 142 -0.61 -4.84 0.90
N LEU A 143 -0.60 -6.12 1.26
CA LEU A 143 0.59 -6.96 1.18
C LEU A 143 1.05 -7.23 -0.26
N GLN A 144 0.11 -7.31 -1.21
CA GLN A 144 0.39 -7.50 -2.64
C GLN A 144 0.80 -6.23 -3.37
N MET A 145 0.67 -5.07 -2.71
CA MET A 145 0.90 -3.78 -3.34
C MET A 145 2.36 -3.57 -3.77
N VAL A 146 3.29 -4.11 -2.99
CA VAL A 146 4.73 -4.14 -3.27
C VAL A 146 5.09 -5.60 -3.48
N ASP A 147 5.84 -5.94 -4.53
CA ASP A 147 6.19 -7.32 -4.90
C ASP A 147 4.96 -8.24 -4.99
N TYR A 148 4.11 -7.97 -5.99
CA TYR A 148 2.87 -8.72 -6.20
C TYR A 148 3.13 -10.22 -6.29
N GLU A 149 2.36 -10.98 -5.51
CA GLU A 149 2.33 -12.43 -5.59
C GLU A 149 0.92 -12.96 -5.29
N VAL A 150 0.56 -14.07 -5.93
CA VAL A 150 -0.68 -14.78 -5.60
C VAL A 150 -0.49 -15.48 -4.25
N MET A 151 -1.33 -15.13 -3.27
CA MET A 151 -1.32 -15.78 -1.96
C MET A 151 -2.22 -17.00 -1.96
N GLN A 152 -1.67 -18.14 -1.55
CA GLN A 152 -2.41 -19.40 -1.39
C GLN A 152 -2.61 -19.68 0.09
N PHE A 153 -3.86 -19.95 0.47
CA PHE A 153 -4.26 -20.17 1.85
C PHE A 153 -4.90 -21.55 2.00
N PHE A 154 -4.64 -22.19 3.13
CA PHE A 154 -5.07 -23.56 3.41
C PHE A 154 -6.06 -23.59 4.58
N CYS A 155 -6.99 -24.54 4.54
CA CYS A 155 -7.94 -24.78 5.62
C CYS A 155 -7.94 -26.27 5.97
N VAL A 156 -7.55 -26.57 7.21
CA VAL A 156 -7.53 -27.93 7.76
C VAL A 156 -8.83 -28.31 8.46
N GLY A 157 -9.73 -27.33 8.70
CA GLY A 157 -11.05 -27.52 9.31
C GLY A 157 -11.07 -27.41 10.84
N GLU A 158 -10.16 -28.07 11.55
CA GLU A 158 -10.03 -28.03 13.02
C GLU A 158 -8.56 -27.83 13.40
N SER A 159 -8.30 -27.13 14.52
CA SER A 159 -6.94 -26.66 14.87
C SER A 159 -6.39 -25.59 13.91
N SER A 160 -7.29 -24.78 13.33
CA SER A 160 -6.98 -23.78 12.30
C SER A 160 -6.01 -22.68 12.77
N CYS A 161 -6.21 -22.06 13.94
CA CYS A 161 -5.25 -21.06 14.44
C CYS A 161 -3.82 -21.61 14.59
N SER A 162 -3.66 -22.83 15.13
CA SER A 162 -2.36 -23.48 15.25
C SER A 162 -1.76 -23.86 13.89
N ASP A 163 -2.58 -24.25 12.91
CA ASP A 163 -2.13 -24.49 11.52
C ASP A 163 -1.61 -23.19 10.88
N ALA A 164 -2.33 -22.08 11.05
CA ALA A 164 -1.89 -20.77 10.55
C ALA A 164 -0.56 -20.33 11.20
N ILE A 165 -0.42 -20.50 12.51
CA ILE A 165 0.82 -20.25 13.27
C ILE A 165 1.97 -21.10 12.72
N ALA A 166 1.76 -22.42 12.58
CA ALA A 166 2.80 -23.34 12.12
C ALA A 166 3.23 -23.04 10.68
N ARG A 167 2.28 -22.78 9.77
CA ARG A 167 2.60 -22.40 8.37
C ARG A 167 3.38 -21.10 8.29
N CYS A 168 2.94 -20.07 9.03
CA CYS A 168 3.64 -18.78 9.07
C CYS A 168 5.07 -18.94 9.58
N HIS A 169 5.26 -19.68 10.68
CA HIS A 169 6.57 -19.95 11.25
C HIS A 169 7.50 -20.71 10.30
N LEU A 170 7.00 -21.78 9.67
CA LEU A 170 7.81 -22.66 8.83
C LEU A 170 8.15 -22.05 7.47
N THR A 171 7.27 -21.21 6.91
CA THR A 171 7.44 -20.66 5.57
C THR A 171 7.95 -19.22 5.55
N GLY A 172 7.82 -18.49 6.67
CA GLY A 172 8.07 -17.06 6.71
C GLY A 172 7.08 -16.25 5.86
N ARG A 173 5.91 -16.81 5.52
CA ARG A 173 4.88 -16.19 4.67
C ARG A 173 3.56 -16.03 5.41
N PRO A 174 2.70 -15.07 5.01
CA PRO A 174 1.38 -14.92 5.62
C PRO A 174 0.54 -16.20 5.47
N SER A 175 -0.22 -16.55 6.50
CA SER A 175 -1.14 -17.69 6.47
C SER A 175 -2.51 -17.28 7.01
N LEU A 176 -3.50 -17.21 6.12
CA LEU A 176 -4.91 -16.98 6.42
C LEU A 176 -5.66 -18.32 6.51
N THR A 177 -6.64 -18.41 7.41
CA THR A 177 -7.52 -19.57 7.49
C THR A 177 -8.91 -19.20 8.01
N ILE A 178 -9.86 -20.14 7.90
CA ILE A 178 -11.21 -20.02 8.46
C ILE A 178 -11.18 -20.58 9.89
N PRO A 179 -11.53 -19.79 10.92
CA PRO A 179 -11.58 -20.24 12.30
C PRO A 179 -12.52 -21.42 12.52
N CYS A 180 -12.01 -22.45 13.20
CA CYS A 180 -12.70 -23.70 13.46
C CYS A 180 -13.69 -23.62 14.63
N PHE A 181 -14.33 -24.75 14.94
CA PHE A 181 -15.27 -24.86 16.05
C PHE A 181 -14.64 -24.43 17.38
N GLY A 182 -13.41 -24.89 17.67
CA GLY A 182 -12.71 -24.53 18.91
C GLY A 182 -12.45 -23.02 19.05
N GLU A 183 -12.06 -22.36 17.95
CA GLU A 183 -11.87 -20.90 17.95
C GLU A 183 -13.16 -20.13 18.21
N ARG A 184 -14.29 -20.58 17.68
CA ARG A 184 -15.60 -19.96 17.93
C ARG A 184 -16.07 -20.20 19.36
N ARG A 185 -16.03 -21.47 19.78
CA ARG A 185 -16.58 -21.91 21.06
C ARG A 185 -15.79 -21.39 22.26
N TYR A 186 -14.46 -21.37 22.16
CA TYR A 186 -13.57 -21.06 23.28
C TYR A 186 -12.74 -19.79 23.06
N GLY A 187 -12.46 -19.44 21.80
CA GLY A 187 -11.74 -18.23 21.43
C GLY A 187 -12.64 -17.01 21.17
N HIS A 188 -13.96 -17.20 21.20
CA HIS A 188 -14.98 -16.16 20.94
C HIS A 188 -14.82 -15.47 19.57
N THR A 189 -14.20 -16.15 18.60
CA THR A 189 -14.11 -15.67 17.23
C THR A 189 -15.50 -15.57 16.61
N GLN A 190 -15.81 -14.41 16.04
CA GLN A 190 -17.16 -14.13 15.51
C GLN A 190 -17.42 -14.85 14.19
N ASP A 191 -18.71 -15.04 13.85
CA ASP A 191 -19.17 -15.72 12.62
C ASP A 191 -18.54 -15.17 11.34
N ASP A 192 -18.33 -13.86 11.31
CA ASP A 192 -17.75 -13.14 10.19
C ASP A 192 -16.23 -13.04 10.24
N GLU A 193 -15.53 -13.56 11.24
CA GLU A 193 -14.08 -13.39 11.38
C GLU A 193 -13.27 -14.51 10.73
N LEU A 194 -12.15 -14.11 10.14
CA LEU A 194 -11.04 -14.92 9.69
C LEU A 194 -9.80 -14.62 10.55
N VAL A 195 -8.78 -15.47 10.47
CA VAL A 195 -7.50 -15.25 11.15
C VAL A 195 -6.33 -15.36 10.17
N MET A 196 -5.45 -14.35 10.19
CA MET A 196 -4.19 -14.34 9.47
C MET A 196 -3.02 -14.32 10.47
N ALA A 197 -2.11 -15.28 10.36
CA ALA A 197 -0.79 -15.18 10.94
C ALA A 197 0.14 -14.46 9.95
N LEU A 198 0.79 -13.39 10.41
CA LEU A 198 1.63 -12.52 9.59
C LEU A 198 3.05 -12.45 10.17
N PRO A 199 4.11 -12.61 9.35
CA PRO A 199 5.48 -12.36 9.79
C PRO A 199 5.67 -10.91 10.24
N PRO A 200 6.41 -10.63 11.33
CA PRO A 200 6.59 -9.27 11.85
C PRO A 200 7.24 -8.34 10.84
N ALA A 201 8.17 -8.86 10.03
CA ALA A 201 8.85 -8.13 8.96
C ALA A 201 7.89 -7.60 7.86
N MET A 202 6.66 -8.10 7.79
CA MET A 202 5.65 -7.67 6.82
C MET A 202 4.66 -6.65 7.40
N LEU A 203 4.78 -6.26 8.67
CA LEU A 203 3.87 -5.30 9.31
C LEU A 203 3.95 -3.92 8.66
N ASP A 204 5.16 -3.39 8.44
CA ASP A 204 5.34 -2.09 7.79
C ASP A 204 4.80 -2.12 6.35
N LYS A 205 5.09 -3.21 5.62
CA LYS A 205 4.53 -3.45 4.28
C LYS A 205 3.00 -3.43 4.30
N ALA A 206 2.38 -4.11 5.27
CA ALA A 206 0.93 -4.15 5.43
C ALA A 206 0.35 -2.76 5.74
N VAL A 207 0.94 -2.02 6.67
CA VAL A 207 0.45 -0.70 7.06
C VAL A 207 0.61 0.30 5.92
N ASN A 208 1.79 0.37 5.30
CA ASN A 208 2.05 1.27 4.17
C ASN A 208 1.14 0.95 2.97
N GLY A 209 0.91 -0.34 2.70
CA GLY A 209 -0.03 -0.78 1.68
C GLY A 209 -1.46 -0.34 1.98
N LEU A 210 -1.93 -0.50 3.23
CA LEU A 210 -3.27 -0.06 3.64
C LEU A 210 -3.43 1.46 3.55
N GLU A 211 -2.43 2.24 3.95
CA GLU A 211 -2.46 3.69 3.82
C GLU A 211 -2.51 4.13 2.35
N THR A 212 -1.77 3.44 1.49
CA THR A 212 -1.74 3.78 0.06
C THR A 212 -3.06 3.40 -0.61
N LEU A 213 -3.64 2.24 -0.29
CA LEU A 213 -4.98 1.87 -0.72
C LEU A 213 -6.02 2.89 -0.24
N TYR A 214 -5.92 3.34 1.02
CA TYR A 214 -6.79 4.36 1.58
C TYR A 214 -6.74 5.67 0.79
N LYS A 215 -5.53 6.16 0.48
CA LYS A 215 -5.31 7.36 -0.35
C LYS A 215 -5.88 7.19 -1.77
N ARG A 216 -5.89 5.96 -2.31
CA ARG A 216 -6.49 5.60 -3.61
C ARG A 216 -8.02 5.37 -3.54
N GLY A 217 -8.63 5.57 -2.37
CA GLY A 217 -10.08 5.39 -2.18
C GLY A 217 -10.54 3.96 -1.90
N ILE A 218 -9.61 3.00 -1.81
CA ILE A 218 -9.87 1.61 -1.46
C ILE A 218 -9.67 1.48 0.06
N ARG A 219 -10.76 1.61 0.83
CA ARG A 219 -10.71 1.74 2.30
C ARG A 219 -11.81 0.96 3.00
N TYR A 220 -11.62 0.72 4.31
CA TYR A 220 -12.66 0.18 5.19
C TYR A 220 -13.35 1.32 5.99
N PRO A 221 -14.67 1.26 6.25
CA PRO A 221 -15.63 0.28 5.73
C PRO A 221 -15.83 0.41 4.22
N ILE A 222 -16.06 -0.71 3.54
CA ILE A 222 -16.35 -0.73 2.11
C ILE A 222 -17.78 -0.21 1.92
N SER A 223 -17.91 0.98 1.34
CA SER A 223 -19.21 1.55 1.00
C SER A 223 -19.81 0.81 -0.19
N MET A 224 -21.02 0.27 -0.02
CA MET A 224 -21.75 -0.37 -1.09
C MET A 224 -22.29 0.68 -2.06
N ALA A 225 -22.07 0.47 -3.36
CA ALA A 225 -22.83 1.17 -4.39
C ALA A 225 -24.27 0.63 -4.42
N GLY A 226 -25.27 1.50 -4.62
CA GLY A 226 -26.65 1.06 -4.78
C GLY A 226 -26.79 0.14 -6.00
N ALA A 227 -27.62 -0.89 -5.91
CA ALA A 227 -27.76 -1.89 -6.98
C ALA A 227 -28.21 -1.30 -8.33
N GLU A 228 -28.91 -0.16 -8.31
CA GLU A 228 -29.40 0.56 -9.49
C GLU A 228 -28.47 1.72 -9.92
N LEU A 229 -27.37 1.94 -9.21
CA LEU A 229 -26.46 3.03 -9.51
C LEU A 229 -25.65 2.72 -10.78
N ASP A 230 -25.59 3.69 -11.69
CA ASP A 230 -24.63 3.67 -12.79
C ASP A 230 -23.20 3.72 -12.24
N LEU A 231 -22.55 2.55 -12.21
CA LEU A 231 -21.20 2.40 -11.69
C LEU A 231 -20.16 3.18 -12.50
N GLY A 232 -20.42 3.54 -13.76
CA GLY A 232 -19.52 4.40 -14.52
C GLY A 232 -19.26 5.74 -13.83
N ARG A 233 -20.23 6.21 -13.02
CA ARG A 233 -20.12 7.45 -12.23
C ARG A 233 -19.59 7.24 -10.81
N ALA A 234 -19.58 5.99 -10.34
CA ALA A 234 -19.18 5.62 -8.98
C ALA A 234 -17.78 4.99 -8.91
N LEU A 235 -17.31 4.43 -10.02
CA LEU A 235 -15.98 3.85 -10.14
C LEU A 235 -14.91 4.94 -9.99
N PRO A 236 -13.76 4.61 -9.38
CA PRO A 236 -12.60 5.50 -9.42
C PRO A 236 -12.26 5.87 -10.88
N GLY A 237 -11.79 7.09 -11.11
CA GLY A 237 -11.48 7.57 -12.47
C GLY A 237 -10.56 6.64 -13.25
N ALA A 238 -9.67 5.91 -12.57
CA ALA A 238 -8.82 4.88 -13.15
C ALA A 238 -9.59 3.75 -13.89
N TYR A 239 -10.82 3.45 -13.49
CA TYR A 239 -11.67 2.44 -14.14
C TYR A 239 -12.64 3.06 -15.16
N ALA A 240 -13.15 4.27 -14.90
CA ALA A 240 -14.16 4.90 -15.76
C ALA A 240 -13.56 5.60 -16.99
N THR A 241 -12.60 6.51 -16.77
CA THR A 241 -11.95 7.29 -17.83
C THR A 241 -10.51 6.87 -18.09
N GLY A 242 -9.92 6.13 -17.15
CA GLY A 242 -8.55 5.62 -17.22
C GLY A 242 -8.24 4.86 -18.50
N PRO A 243 -9.03 3.84 -18.91
CA PRO A 243 -8.75 3.09 -20.14
C PRO A 243 -8.75 3.95 -21.39
N ALA A 244 -9.76 4.81 -21.58
CA ALA A 244 -9.83 5.70 -22.74
C ALA A 244 -8.72 6.76 -22.74
N MET A 245 -8.34 7.28 -21.56
CA MET A 245 -7.20 8.17 -21.41
C MET A 245 -5.89 7.45 -21.74
N ILE A 246 -5.69 6.24 -21.20
CA ILE A 246 -4.51 5.40 -21.46
C ILE A 246 -4.42 5.08 -22.95
N GLU A 247 -5.52 4.68 -23.58
CA GLU A 247 -5.56 4.42 -25.02
C GLU A 247 -5.29 5.69 -25.84
N GLY A 248 -5.93 6.81 -25.52
CA GLY A 248 -5.73 8.08 -26.23
C GLY A 248 -4.27 8.59 -26.14
N ILE A 249 -3.61 8.34 -25.02
CA ILE A 249 -2.21 8.71 -24.81
C ILE A 249 -1.25 7.67 -25.43
N ARG A 250 -1.57 6.38 -25.37
CA ARG A 250 -0.66 5.30 -25.81
C ARG A 250 -0.84 4.85 -27.26
N ASN A 251 -1.98 5.12 -27.90
CA ASN A 251 -2.24 4.77 -29.30
C ASN A 251 -1.84 5.86 -30.31
N ASN A 252 -1.14 6.91 -29.87
CA ASN A 252 -0.49 7.87 -30.75
C ASN A 252 1.01 7.52 -30.94
N THR A 253 1.66 8.09 -31.97
CA THR A 253 3.08 7.85 -32.25
C THR A 253 4.03 8.77 -31.47
N ALA A 254 3.49 9.77 -30.78
CA ALA A 254 4.24 10.65 -29.90
C ALA A 254 4.72 9.88 -28.66
N LEU A 255 5.90 10.21 -28.15
CA LEU A 255 6.45 9.61 -26.94
C LEU A 255 6.19 10.55 -25.76
N MET A 256 5.51 10.04 -24.73
CA MET A 256 5.17 10.79 -23.53
C MET A 256 6.21 10.54 -22.44
N LEU A 257 6.97 11.57 -22.09
CA LEU A 257 7.98 11.53 -21.03
C LEU A 257 7.45 12.21 -19.76
N GLY A 258 7.23 11.45 -18.69
CA GLY A 258 6.88 12.01 -17.39
C GLY A 258 8.12 12.50 -16.66
N VAL A 259 8.23 13.80 -16.40
CA VAL A 259 9.36 14.41 -15.69
C VAL A 259 8.96 14.69 -14.25
N THR A 260 9.66 14.06 -13.31
CA THR A 260 9.46 14.24 -11.88
C THR A 260 10.77 14.60 -11.17
N GLY A 261 10.63 15.14 -9.96
CA GLY A 261 11.75 15.56 -9.11
C GLY A 261 11.18 16.05 -7.80
N SER A 262 11.88 15.75 -6.70
CA SER A 262 11.53 16.30 -5.40
C SER A 262 11.84 17.80 -5.34
N ILE A 263 11.48 18.44 -4.24
CA ILE A 263 11.74 19.86 -4.05
C ILE A 263 13.23 20.22 -4.27
N ALA A 264 13.48 21.34 -4.94
CA ALA A 264 14.83 21.87 -5.19
C ALA A 264 15.81 20.95 -5.96
N THR A 265 15.34 19.92 -6.67
CA THR A 265 16.21 19.11 -7.54
C THR A 265 16.56 19.78 -8.88
N GLY A 266 15.93 20.91 -9.21
CA GLY A 266 16.18 21.64 -10.46
C GLY A 266 15.43 21.08 -11.68
N LYS A 267 14.26 20.44 -11.45
CA LYS A 267 13.34 19.96 -12.48
C LYS A 267 13.10 20.97 -13.62
N SER A 268 12.89 22.24 -13.29
CA SER A 268 12.66 23.31 -14.28
C SER A 268 13.86 23.57 -15.19
N THR A 269 15.08 23.41 -14.68
CA THR A 269 16.31 23.54 -15.48
C THR A 269 16.40 22.43 -16.52
N VAL A 270 16.20 21.18 -16.11
CA VAL A 270 16.23 20.03 -17.01
C VAL A 270 15.08 20.09 -18.03
N SER A 271 13.87 20.48 -17.60
CA SER A 271 12.75 20.65 -18.53
C SER A 271 13.03 21.68 -19.61
N ARG A 272 13.65 22.82 -19.27
CA ARG A 272 14.04 23.84 -20.25
C ARG A 272 15.08 23.32 -21.24
N MET A 273 16.09 22.58 -20.76
CA MET A 273 17.08 21.96 -21.64
C MET A 273 16.43 20.99 -22.65
N LEU A 274 15.42 20.22 -22.23
CA LEU A 274 14.64 19.38 -23.13
C LEU A 274 13.76 20.19 -24.10
N GLU A 275 13.19 21.32 -23.67
CA GLU A 275 12.45 22.23 -24.56
C GLU A 275 13.33 22.80 -25.68
N GLU A 276 14.56 23.22 -25.35
CA GLU A 276 15.55 23.71 -26.31
C GLU A 276 15.91 22.66 -27.37
N LEU A 277 15.85 21.37 -27.02
CA LEU A 277 16.09 20.25 -27.93
C LEU A 277 14.85 19.87 -28.77
N GLY A 278 13.70 20.49 -28.50
CA GLY A 278 12.45 20.31 -29.25
C GLY A 278 11.37 19.50 -28.53
N SER A 279 11.51 19.24 -27.22
CA SER A 279 10.48 18.56 -26.42
C SER A 279 9.46 19.55 -25.86
N PRO A 280 8.23 19.66 -26.40
CA PRO A 280 7.23 20.56 -25.83
C PRO A 280 6.90 20.19 -24.39
N LEU A 281 6.82 21.20 -23.53
CA LEU A 281 6.53 21.07 -22.11
C LEU A 281 5.05 21.26 -21.80
N ILE A 282 4.48 20.28 -21.11
CA ILE A 282 3.19 20.39 -20.43
C ILE A 282 3.44 20.38 -18.92
N ASP A 283 3.17 21.48 -18.23
CA ASP A 283 3.39 21.60 -16.79
C ASP A 283 2.07 21.48 -16.01
N PHE A 284 1.97 20.45 -15.16
CA PHE A 284 0.77 20.23 -14.34
C PHE A 284 0.55 21.32 -13.28
N ASP A 285 1.60 21.99 -12.80
CA ASP A 285 1.44 23.12 -11.88
C ASP A 285 0.80 24.30 -12.59
N VAL A 286 1.16 24.53 -13.86
CA VAL A 286 0.54 25.56 -14.71
C VAL A 286 -0.90 25.18 -15.03
N LEU A 287 -1.17 23.93 -15.45
CA LEU A 287 -2.53 23.46 -15.73
C LEU A 287 -3.44 23.61 -14.50
N SER A 288 -2.96 23.25 -13.31
CA SER A 288 -3.72 23.39 -12.06
C SER A 288 -4.09 24.84 -11.73
N ARG A 289 -3.34 25.81 -12.28
CA ARG A 289 -3.65 27.24 -12.15
C ARG A 289 -4.69 27.69 -13.17
N ILE A 290 -4.48 27.35 -14.43
CA ILE A 290 -5.35 27.74 -15.53
C ILE A 290 -6.79 27.25 -15.31
N VAL A 291 -6.97 26.00 -14.87
CA VAL A 291 -8.32 25.41 -14.74
C VAL A 291 -9.20 26.06 -13.67
N VAL A 292 -8.60 26.86 -12.76
CA VAL A 292 -9.31 27.60 -11.71
C VAL A 292 -9.26 29.11 -11.91
N GLU A 293 -8.88 29.59 -13.09
CA GLU A 293 -8.92 31.02 -13.42
C GLU A 293 -10.36 31.55 -13.53
N PRO A 294 -10.57 32.88 -13.38
CA PRO A 294 -11.87 33.51 -13.61
C PRO A 294 -12.50 33.09 -14.94
N GLY A 295 -13.78 32.68 -14.89
CA GLY A 295 -14.52 32.18 -16.05
C GLY A 295 -14.45 30.67 -16.27
N GLN A 296 -13.55 29.96 -15.59
CA GLN A 296 -13.47 28.50 -15.70
C GLN A 296 -14.54 27.78 -14.85
N PRO A 297 -15.09 26.64 -15.33
CA PRO A 297 -16.09 25.89 -14.59
C PRO A 297 -15.63 25.40 -13.21
N ALA A 298 -14.33 25.10 -13.04
CA ALA A 298 -13.81 24.62 -11.75
C ALA A 298 -13.98 25.69 -10.65
N LEU A 299 -13.67 26.95 -10.97
CA LEU A 299 -13.77 28.06 -10.04
C LEU A 299 -15.22 28.28 -9.60
N LYS A 300 -16.17 28.12 -10.52
CA LYS A 300 -17.60 28.22 -10.22
C LYS A 300 -18.06 27.14 -9.23
N ASP A 301 -17.66 25.88 -9.45
CA ASP A 301 -18.01 24.78 -8.55
C ASP A 301 -17.37 24.95 -7.17
N ILE A 302 -16.11 25.42 -7.13
CA ILE A 302 -15.40 25.75 -5.90
C ILE A 302 -16.13 26.84 -5.13
N ALA A 303 -16.47 27.96 -5.79
CA ALA A 303 -17.19 29.06 -5.14
C ALA A 303 -18.59 28.66 -4.67
N ALA A 304 -19.29 27.80 -5.41
CA ALA A 304 -20.60 27.30 -5.03
C ALA A 304 -20.56 26.41 -3.78
N TYR A 305 -19.51 25.59 -3.62
CA TYR A 305 -19.38 24.69 -2.46
C TYR A 305 -18.71 25.34 -1.25
N PHE A 306 -17.63 26.12 -1.46
CA PHE A 306 -16.85 26.73 -0.38
C PHE A 306 -17.29 28.16 -0.03
N GLY A 307 -18.21 28.74 -0.80
CA GLY A 307 -18.70 30.11 -0.64
C GLY A 307 -17.80 31.16 -1.29
N SER A 308 -18.29 32.40 -1.43
CA SER A 308 -17.54 33.51 -2.05
C SER A 308 -16.29 33.93 -1.26
N GLN A 309 -16.15 33.50 -0.01
CA GLN A 309 -15.00 33.77 0.85
C GLN A 309 -13.66 33.21 0.32
N VAL A 310 -13.69 32.23 -0.58
CA VAL A 310 -12.49 31.70 -1.25
C VAL A 310 -12.15 32.44 -2.54
N LEU A 311 -12.83 33.54 -2.83
CA LEU A 311 -12.52 34.43 -3.95
C LEU A 311 -11.87 35.72 -3.45
N GLN A 312 -10.98 36.28 -4.25
CA GLN A 312 -10.48 37.63 -4.12
C GLN A 312 -11.47 38.64 -4.71
N GLU A 313 -11.23 39.94 -4.49
CA GLU A 313 -12.11 41.02 -4.97
C GLU A 313 -12.21 41.08 -6.50
N ASP A 314 -11.16 40.65 -7.20
CA ASP A 314 -11.10 40.53 -8.66
C ASP A 314 -11.79 39.26 -9.21
N GLY A 315 -12.35 38.44 -8.32
CA GLY A 315 -12.98 37.16 -8.65
C GLY A 315 -12.01 36.00 -8.86
N ALA A 316 -10.71 36.18 -8.65
CA ALA A 316 -9.73 35.10 -8.69
C ALA A 316 -9.77 34.23 -7.42
N LEU A 317 -9.20 33.03 -7.48
CA LEU A 317 -9.16 32.12 -6.34
C LEU A 317 -8.19 32.60 -5.25
N ASP A 318 -8.68 32.78 -4.02
CA ASP A 318 -7.85 32.96 -2.83
C ASP A 318 -7.31 31.60 -2.36
N ARG A 319 -6.14 31.23 -2.91
CA ARG A 319 -5.47 29.95 -2.62
C ARG A 319 -5.11 29.80 -1.15
N LYS A 320 -4.77 30.89 -0.47
CA LYS A 320 -4.34 30.84 0.93
C LYS A 320 -5.53 30.46 1.82
N LYS A 321 -6.66 31.16 1.66
CA LYS A 321 -7.90 30.83 2.38
C LYS A 321 -8.40 29.43 2.05
N LEU A 322 -8.40 29.04 0.77
CA LEU A 322 -8.82 27.70 0.39
C LEU A 322 -7.93 26.62 1.03
N SER A 323 -6.61 26.84 1.04
CA SER A 323 -5.65 25.93 1.67
C SER A 323 -5.92 25.79 3.17
N GLU A 324 -6.18 26.88 3.89
CA GLU A 324 -6.54 26.85 5.31
C GLU A 324 -7.80 26.01 5.56
N ILE A 325 -8.82 26.14 4.71
CA ILE A 325 -10.09 25.39 4.84
C ILE A 325 -9.90 23.88 4.61
N ILE A 326 -9.14 23.48 3.58
CA ILE A 326 -8.98 22.07 3.22
C ILE A 326 -7.89 21.35 4.02
N PHE A 327 -6.97 22.09 4.64
CA PHE A 327 -5.88 21.50 5.42
C PHE A 327 -6.40 20.73 6.63
N THR A 328 -7.45 21.24 7.28
CA THR A 328 -8.04 20.63 8.48
C THR A 328 -9.16 19.64 8.19
N ASP A 329 -9.59 19.49 6.93
CA ASP A 329 -10.79 18.72 6.57
C ASP A 329 -10.57 17.89 5.30
N MET A 330 -10.34 16.59 5.51
CA MET A 330 -10.06 15.63 4.43
C MET A 330 -11.24 15.47 3.45
N GLU A 331 -12.48 15.56 3.92
CA GLU A 331 -13.64 15.39 3.04
C GLU A 331 -13.82 16.63 2.16
N LYS A 332 -13.57 17.84 2.68
CA LYS A 332 -13.50 19.06 1.87
C LYS A 332 -12.36 19.02 0.85
N ARG A 333 -11.19 18.52 1.24
CA ARG A 333 -10.06 18.33 0.31
C ARG A 333 -10.44 17.41 -0.85
N LYS A 334 -11.04 16.25 -0.55
CA LYS A 334 -11.53 15.33 -1.57
C LYS A 334 -12.58 15.96 -2.48
N LYS A 335 -13.44 16.82 -1.92
CA LYS A 335 -14.44 17.55 -2.70
C LYS A 335 -13.81 18.54 -3.67
N LEU A 336 -12.82 19.32 -3.22
CA LEU A 336 -12.03 20.18 -4.09
C LEU A 336 -11.36 19.40 -5.22
N GLU A 337 -10.67 18.30 -4.90
CA GLU A 337 -10.01 17.43 -5.87
C GLU A 337 -11.00 16.91 -6.91
N SER A 338 -12.23 16.55 -6.51
CA SER A 338 -13.30 16.11 -7.42
C SER A 338 -13.75 17.19 -8.42
N PHE A 339 -13.62 18.47 -8.09
CA PHE A 339 -13.92 19.57 -9.01
C PHE A 339 -12.75 19.87 -9.94
N VAL A 340 -11.51 19.74 -9.46
CA VAL A 340 -10.33 20.21 -10.19
C VAL A 340 -9.74 19.12 -11.08
N HIS A 341 -9.59 17.88 -10.60
CA HIS A 341 -8.84 16.83 -11.29
C HIS A 341 -9.40 16.47 -12.68
N PRO A 342 -10.72 16.32 -12.89
CA PRO A 342 -11.26 16.04 -14.23
C PRO A 342 -10.87 17.12 -15.25
N ARG A 343 -10.89 18.39 -14.83
CA ARG A 343 -10.59 19.55 -15.69
C ARG A 343 -9.11 19.69 -16.00
N ILE A 344 -8.23 19.32 -15.06
CA ILE A 344 -6.80 19.17 -15.34
C ILE A 344 -6.60 18.09 -16.41
N GLY A 345 -7.29 16.95 -16.28
CA GLY A 345 -7.23 15.86 -17.27
C GLY A 345 -7.67 16.30 -18.68
N GLU A 346 -8.77 17.05 -18.79
CA GLU A 346 -9.25 17.62 -20.05
C GLU A 346 -8.24 18.60 -20.66
N ALA A 347 -7.72 19.53 -19.86
CA ALA A 347 -6.73 20.51 -20.32
C ALA A 347 -5.43 19.85 -20.76
N PHE A 348 -4.99 18.81 -20.03
CA PHE A 348 -3.84 17.99 -20.37
C PHE A 348 -4.03 17.29 -21.74
N LEU A 349 -5.14 16.58 -21.92
CA LEU A 349 -5.44 15.89 -23.17
C LEU A 349 -5.54 16.86 -24.35
N LYS A 350 -6.10 18.05 -24.14
CA LYS A 350 -6.15 19.10 -25.17
C LYS A 350 -4.74 19.53 -25.60
N GLN A 351 -3.83 19.80 -24.65
CA GLN A 351 -2.45 20.16 -25.01
C GLN A 351 -1.71 19.02 -25.72
N VAL A 352 -1.90 17.76 -25.27
CA VAL A 352 -1.36 16.59 -25.99
C VAL A 352 -1.87 16.55 -27.44
N GLN A 353 -3.16 16.78 -27.67
CA GLN A 353 -3.73 16.82 -29.02
C GLN A 353 -3.15 17.96 -29.85
N GLU A 354 -3.00 19.16 -29.30
CA GLU A 354 -2.43 20.30 -30.02
C GLU A 354 -0.97 20.04 -30.45
N HIS A 355 -0.16 19.42 -29.57
CA HIS A 355 1.21 19.04 -29.91
C HIS A 355 1.27 17.93 -30.96
N THR A 356 0.45 16.89 -30.80
CA THR A 356 0.44 15.75 -31.74
C THR A 356 -0.16 16.11 -33.10
N GLN A 357 -1.05 17.09 -33.19
CA GLN A 357 -1.52 17.63 -34.48
C GLN A 357 -0.42 18.37 -35.25
N ARG A 358 0.49 19.07 -34.54
CA ARG A 358 1.61 19.78 -35.16
C ARG A 358 2.75 18.84 -35.54
N ASN A 359 3.07 17.91 -34.65
CA ASN A 359 4.07 16.87 -34.87
C ASN A 359 3.60 15.55 -34.26
N PRO A 360 3.05 14.62 -35.07
CA PRO A 360 2.57 13.32 -34.61
C PRO A 360 3.65 12.49 -33.90
N ASP A 361 4.92 12.68 -34.30
CA ASP A 361 6.08 11.94 -33.83
C ASP A 361 6.87 12.74 -32.75
N ALA A 362 6.21 13.67 -32.05
CA ALA A 362 6.82 14.48 -31.00
C ALA A 362 7.22 13.66 -29.76
N ILE A 363 8.26 14.13 -29.06
CA ILE A 363 8.57 13.69 -27.69
C ILE A 363 8.05 14.76 -26.74
N ILE A 364 6.92 14.51 -26.09
CA ILE A 364 6.24 15.46 -25.22
C ILE A 364 6.69 15.21 -23.78
N GLN A 365 7.28 16.21 -23.14
CA GLN A 365 7.62 16.14 -21.72
C GLN A 365 6.49 16.70 -20.87
N VAL A 366 6.22 16.02 -19.77
CA VAL A 366 5.12 16.38 -18.87
C VAL A 366 5.65 16.47 -17.46
N SER A 367 5.67 17.70 -16.93
CA SER A 367 6.26 17.98 -15.63
C SER A 367 5.22 17.78 -14.52
N VAL A 368 5.47 16.83 -13.63
CA VAL A 368 4.57 16.53 -12.50
C VAL A 368 5.41 16.34 -11.22
N PRO A 369 5.39 17.28 -10.26
CA PRO A 369 6.19 17.18 -9.04
C PRO A 369 5.90 15.93 -8.22
N LEU A 370 4.63 15.59 -8.04
CA LEU A 370 4.15 14.46 -7.24
C LEU A 370 3.80 13.23 -8.08
N LEU A 371 4.43 13.06 -9.25
CA LEU A 371 4.08 12.05 -10.27
C LEU A 371 3.89 10.65 -9.69
N ILE A 372 4.81 10.23 -8.82
CA ILE A 372 4.84 8.89 -8.23
C ILE A 372 3.84 8.80 -7.08
N GLU A 373 3.80 9.82 -6.23
CA GLU A 373 2.94 9.90 -5.06
C GLU A 373 1.45 9.91 -5.44
N THR A 374 1.12 10.53 -6.56
CA THR A 374 -0.25 10.54 -7.13
C THR A 374 -0.50 9.38 -8.09
N ASN A 375 0.46 8.47 -8.26
CA ASN A 375 0.38 7.30 -9.15
C ASN A 375 -0.01 7.68 -10.59
N MET A 376 0.59 8.74 -11.13
CA MET A 376 0.36 9.24 -12.48
C MET A 376 1.31 8.61 -13.52
N ASN A 377 2.22 7.74 -13.07
CA ASN A 377 3.20 7.01 -13.88
C ASN A 377 2.58 6.24 -15.06
N PHE A 378 1.35 5.72 -14.93
CA PHE A 378 0.69 4.97 -15.99
C PHE A 378 0.45 5.77 -17.29
N MET A 379 0.39 7.10 -17.19
CA MET A 379 0.13 7.98 -18.33
C MET A 379 1.32 8.14 -19.27
N PHE A 380 2.53 7.76 -18.85
CA PHE A 380 3.76 8.03 -19.59
C PHE A 380 4.34 6.76 -20.20
N ASP A 381 5.02 6.88 -21.33
CA ASP A 381 5.78 5.78 -21.93
C ASP A 381 7.10 5.57 -21.19
N LYS A 382 7.70 6.67 -20.73
CA LYS A 382 8.95 6.72 -19.98
C LYS A 382 8.89 7.76 -18.87
N LEU A 383 9.63 7.49 -17.80
CA LEU A 383 9.73 8.38 -16.65
C LEU A 383 11.17 8.83 -16.45
N LEU A 384 11.32 10.14 -16.24
CA LEU A 384 12.57 10.80 -15.95
C LEU A 384 12.51 11.38 -14.53
N LEU A 385 13.46 10.98 -13.67
CA LEU A 385 13.73 11.62 -12.40
C LEU A 385 14.87 12.62 -12.54
N VAL A 386 14.62 13.87 -12.13
CA VAL A 386 15.66 14.85 -11.87
C VAL A 386 16.13 14.70 -10.44
N TYR A 387 17.35 14.19 -10.29
CA TYR A 387 17.94 13.80 -9.03
C TYR A 387 18.86 14.88 -8.47
N THR A 388 18.84 15.04 -7.15
CA THR A 388 19.81 15.82 -6.37
C THR A 388 19.80 15.24 -4.96
N PRO A 389 20.94 14.99 -4.31
CA PRO A 389 20.97 14.45 -2.94
C PRO A 389 20.19 15.32 -1.94
N PRO A 390 19.58 14.73 -0.89
CA PRO A 390 18.78 15.48 0.10
C PRO A 390 19.51 16.66 0.75
N GLU A 391 20.81 16.50 1.03
CA GLU A 391 21.65 17.55 1.62
C GLU A 391 21.74 18.78 0.70
N GLU A 392 21.92 18.55 -0.60
CA GLU A 392 22.00 19.60 -1.60
C GLU A 392 20.63 20.22 -1.90
N GLN A 393 19.53 19.45 -1.81
CA GLN A 393 18.17 20.00 -1.85
C GLN A 393 17.93 20.99 -0.71
N ALA A 394 18.35 20.63 0.51
CA ALA A 394 18.21 21.50 1.68
C ALA A 394 19.04 22.79 1.51
N ARG A 395 20.30 22.68 1.05
CA ARG A 395 21.16 23.86 0.76
C ARG A 395 20.49 24.82 -0.23
N ARG A 396 19.99 24.28 -1.35
CA ARG A 396 19.29 25.08 -2.38
C ARG A 396 18.02 25.74 -1.86
N LEU A 397 17.27 25.08 -0.97
CA LEU A 397 16.09 25.66 -0.34
C LEU A 397 16.44 26.82 0.59
N MET A 398 17.49 26.67 1.39
CA MET A 398 17.96 27.75 2.26
C MET A 398 18.37 28.99 1.44
N GLU A 399 19.10 28.79 0.33
CA GLU A 399 19.54 29.88 -0.56
C GLU A 399 18.39 30.55 -1.31
N ARG A 400 17.44 29.75 -1.82
CA ARG A 400 16.32 30.26 -2.64
C ARG A 400 15.23 30.92 -1.81
N ASP A 401 14.84 30.28 -0.71
CA ASP A 401 13.64 30.64 0.06
C ASP A 401 13.99 31.33 1.39
N GLY A 402 15.27 31.44 1.75
CA GLY A 402 15.72 32.11 2.98
C GLY A 402 15.32 31.37 4.27
N VAL A 403 15.00 30.07 4.17
CA VAL A 403 14.60 29.23 5.31
C VAL A 403 15.82 28.69 6.08
N ASN A 404 15.64 28.34 7.34
CA ASN A 404 16.69 27.70 8.14
C ASN A 404 16.85 26.20 7.78
N GLN A 405 17.94 25.58 8.26
CA GLN A 405 18.26 24.18 7.95
C GLN A 405 17.18 23.19 8.40
N GLU A 406 16.61 23.39 9.59
CA GLU A 406 15.55 22.52 10.14
C GLU A 406 14.29 22.56 9.26
N MET A 407 13.87 23.75 8.85
CA MET A 407 12.72 23.94 7.98
C MET A 407 12.98 23.39 6.58
N ALA A 408 14.17 23.59 6.02
CA ALA A 408 14.56 22.99 4.74
C ALA A 408 14.53 21.45 4.79
N ALA A 409 15.06 20.85 5.86
CA ALA A 409 15.04 19.40 6.05
C ALA A 409 13.59 18.87 6.19
N ALA A 410 12.73 19.58 6.94
CA ALA A 410 11.32 19.23 7.07
C ALA A 410 10.56 19.31 5.74
N MET A 411 10.88 20.31 4.89
CA MET A 411 10.30 20.43 3.55
C MET A 411 10.74 19.29 2.63
N VAL A 412 12.03 18.91 2.66
CA VAL A 412 12.55 17.77 1.90
C VAL A 412 11.88 16.46 2.36
N GLY A 413 11.75 16.26 3.67
CA GLY A 413 11.11 15.07 4.26
C GLY A 413 9.59 15.00 4.09
N SER A 414 8.94 16.06 3.62
CA SER A 414 7.48 16.08 3.40
C SER A 414 7.04 15.34 2.12
N GLN A 415 7.98 15.03 1.23
CA GLN A 415 7.73 14.31 -0.03
C GLN A 415 8.40 12.92 0.01
N MET A 416 7.98 12.03 -0.89
CA MET A 416 8.70 10.78 -1.11
C MET A 416 10.16 11.11 -1.42
N SER A 417 11.08 10.39 -0.76
CA SER A 417 12.50 10.68 -0.92
C SER A 417 12.92 10.49 -2.37
N VAL A 418 13.88 11.29 -2.80
CA VAL A 418 14.41 11.18 -4.16
C VAL A 418 15.06 9.80 -4.41
N GLU A 419 15.52 9.14 -3.35
CA GLU A 419 16.07 7.78 -3.38
C GLU A 419 14.99 6.73 -3.64
N GLU A 420 13.87 6.79 -2.91
CA GLU A 420 12.73 5.89 -3.15
C GLU A 420 12.20 6.05 -4.58
N LYS A 421 12.13 7.29 -5.10
CA LYS A 421 11.68 7.59 -6.47
C LYS A 421 12.52 6.90 -7.55
N LYS A 422 13.81 6.61 -7.30
CA LYS A 422 14.68 5.93 -8.29
C LYS A 422 14.12 4.59 -8.73
N SER A 423 13.48 3.85 -7.82
CA SER A 423 12.89 2.53 -8.12
C SER A 423 11.68 2.57 -9.04
N TYR A 424 11.11 3.76 -9.28
CA TYR A 424 9.90 3.93 -10.09
C TYR A 424 10.14 4.46 -11.50
N VAL A 425 11.36 4.87 -11.84
CA VAL A 425 11.64 5.62 -13.09
C VAL A 425 12.54 4.85 -14.06
N ASP A 426 12.45 5.19 -15.35
CA ASP A 426 13.29 4.60 -16.41
C ASP A 426 14.65 5.29 -16.52
N PHE A 427 14.68 6.61 -16.30
CA PHE A 427 15.85 7.46 -16.49
C PHE A 427 16.08 8.37 -15.30
N VAL A 428 17.35 8.67 -15.03
CA VAL A 428 17.77 9.60 -13.99
C VAL A 428 18.74 10.60 -14.61
N ILE A 429 18.50 11.89 -14.35
CA ILE A 429 19.46 12.97 -14.61
C ILE A 429 19.95 13.48 -13.28
N ASP A 430 21.24 13.31 -13.00
CA ASP A 430 21.86 13.85 -11.80
C ASP A 430 22.17 15.34 -12.02
N ASN A 431 21.44 16.17 -11.28
CA ASN A 431 21.57 17.63 -11.32
C ASN A 431 22.25 18.18 -10.06
N SER A 432 23.11 17.38 -9.41
CA SER A 432 23.96 17.81 -8.30
C SER A 432 25.24 18.54 -8.75
N GLY A 433 25.71 18.27 -9.96
CA GLY A 433 26.91 18.87 -10.55
C GLY A 433 26.67 20.23 -11.22
N THR A 434 27.52 20.53 -12.21
CA THR A 434 27.47 21.76 -13.01
C THR A 434 26.33 21.73 -14.05
N PRO A 435 25.80 22.90 -14.46
CA PRO A 435 24.81 22.97 -15.54
C PRO A 435 25.25 22.29 -16.84
N GLU A 436 26.55 22.32 -17.15
CA GLU A 436 27.16 21.69 -18.33
C GLU A 436 27.18 20.16 -18.22
N GLU A 437 27.35 19.60 -17.02
CA GLU A 437 27.22 18.16 -16.77
C GLU A 437 25.78 17.71 -16.92
N SER A 438 24.83 18.45 -16.36
CA SER A 438 23.40 18.19 -16.54
C SER A 438 23.01 18.27 -18.03
N ARG A 439 23.52 19.26 -18.76
CA ARG A 439 23.24 19.41 -20.20
C ARG A 439 23.75 18.22 -21.02
N ARG A 440 24.97 17.74 -20.76
CA ARG A 440 25.50 16.54 -21.43
C ARG A 440 24.64 15.29 -21.17
N GLN A 441 24.17 15.11 -19.94
CA GLN A 441 23.26 14.01 -19.61
C GLN A 441 21.91 14.14 -20.36
N VAL A 442 21.37 15.37 -20.45
CA VAL A 442 20.11 15.64 -21.17
C VAL A 442 20.26 15.38 -22.67
N GLU A 443 21.36 15.78 -23.29
CA GLU A 443 21.63 15.52 -24.71
C GLU A 443 21.78 14.02 -25.02
N ALA A 444 22.44 13.27 -24.12
CA ALA A 444 22.52 11.82 -24.22
C ALA A 444 21.13 11.17 -24.10
N LEU A 445 20.34 11.58 -23.10
CA LEU A 445 18.97 11.12 -22.92
C LEU A 445 18.10 11.45 -24.14
N TRP A 446 18.22 12.65 -24.71
CA TRP A 446 17.46 13.07 -25.88
C TRP A 446 17.68 12.13 -27.07
N THR A 447 18.93 11.75 -27.32
CA THR A 447 19.29 10.78 -28.37
C THR A 447 18.61 9.43 -28.14
N THR A 448 18.59 8.95 -26.89
CA THR A 448 17.86 7.72 -26.51
C THR A 448 16.36 7.85 -26.72
N LEU A 449 15.76 8.98 -26.33
CA LEU A 449 14.32 9.22 -26.50
C LEU A 449 13.91 9.28 -27.97
N GLN A 450 14.75 9.85 -28.85
CA GLN A 450 14.55 9.83 -30.29
C GLN A 450 14.58 8.41 -30.89
N GLY A 451 15.40 7.51 -30.33
CA GLY A 451 15.36 6.09 -30.66
C GLY A 451 14.02 5.45 -30.27
N LEU A 452 13.65 5.59 -28.99
CA LEU A 452 12.41 5.01 -28.45
C LEU A 452 11.14 5.55 -29.14
N GLN A 453 11.13 6.82 -29.53
CA GLN A 453 10.02 7.42 -30.25
C GLN A 453 9.86 6.78 -31.65
N ARG A 454 10.97 6.58 -32.38
CA ARG A 454 10.95 5.89 -33.68
C ARG A 454 10.42 4.46 -33.54
N ASP A 455 10.91 3.69 -32.58
CA ASP A 455 10.44 2.33 -32.31
C ASP A 455 8.94 2.29 -31.99
N LYS A 456 8.46 3.25 -31.17
CA LYS A 456 7.02 3.39 -30.87
C LYS A 456 6.22 3.70 -32.13
N ALA A 457 6.69 4.63 -32.95
CA ALA A 457 6.01 5.02 -34.18
C ALA A 457 5.89 3.86 -35.18
N GLU A 458 6.97 3.09 -35.37
CA GLU A 458 6.97 1.89 -36.21
C GLU A 458 5.98 0.84 -35.71
N ARG A 459 5.98 0.54 -34.40
CA ARG A 459 5.05 -0.41 -33.78
C ARG A 459 3.58 -0.01 -33.97
N ILE A 460 3.25 1.27 -33.85
CA ILE A 460 1.88 1.77 -34.00
C ILE A 460 1.47 1.80 -35.48
N LYS A 461 2.37 2.16 -36.40
CA LYS A 461 2.12 2.15 -37.85
C LYS A 461 1.92 0.71 -38.36
N GLY A 462 2.74 -0.25 -37.93
CA GLY A 462 2.62 -1.67 -38.29
C GLY A 462 1.36 -2.37 -37.76
N ARG A 463 0.73 -1.86 -36.68
CA ARG A 463 -0.59 -2.35 -36.21
C ARG A 463 -1.77 -1.87 -37.06
N LYS A 464 -1.59 -0.85 -37.90
CA LYS A 464 -2.64 -0.24 -38.73
C LYS A 464 -2.68 -0.77 -40.17
N GLU A 465 -1.70 -1.57 -40.60
CA GLU A 465 -1.78 -2.28 -41.88
C GLU A 465 -2.65 -3.53 -41.72
N PRO A 466 -3.78 -3.65 -42.45
CA PRO A 466 -4.61 -4.84 -42.38
C PRO A 466 -3.91 -6.00 -43.13
N SER A 467 -3.86 -7.17 -42.49
CA SER A 467 -3.66 -8.46 -43.15
C SER A 467 -4.83 -8.82 -44.04
#